data_AF-A0A2W7AGI8-F1
#
_entry.id   AF-A0A2W7AGI8-F1
#
_cell.length_a   1.000
_cell.length_b   1.000
_cell.length_c   1.000
_cell.angle_alpha   90.00
_cell.angle_beta   90.00
_cell.angle_gamma   90.00
#
_symmetry.space_group_name_H-M   'P 1'
#
loop_
_entity.id
_entity.type
_entity.pdbx_description
1 polymer ?
#
loop_
_entity_poly.entity_id
_entity_poly.type
_entity_poly.pdbx_seq_one_letter_code
_entity_poly.pdbx_strand_id
1 'polypeptide(L)'
;MDVFSLKHGLVAIAIVVALAGCSASKASQCSKLSDSVNKMRPLASQFQQAGETYEAAVKAAATKNDFNAFKAASASSANAFNRLIADLDSLIKEIEAIDLKDETLLALKTRYLQNTSAMNSAFKDNSSALTAFSTIESSPQGLKTQQKAATDLTRSAATIQNLVVEEGRLVADFNNYCIEQK
;
A
#
# COMPACT_ATOMS: atom_id res chain seq x y z
N MET A 1 -0.04 -27.99 -63.12
CA MET A 1 0.31 -26.80 -63.92
C MET A 1 1.48 -26.13 -63.25
N ASP A 2 2.67 -26.40 -63.76
CA ASP A 2 3.87 -25.58 -63.53
C ASP A 2 3.61 -24.14 -63.98
N VAL A 3 4.16 -23.14 -63.28
CA VAL A 3 5.16 -22.12 -63.71
C VAL A 3 5.49 -21.31 -62.43
N PHE A 4 6.70 -21.18 -61.88
CA PHE A 4 7.96 -20.69 -62.44
C PHE A 4 9.14 -21.13 -61.56
N SER A 5 10.14 -21.72 -62.22
CA SER A 5 11.53 -21.65 -61.82
C SER A 5 12.09 -20.30 -62.27
N LEU A 6 12.70 -19.52 -61.38
CA LEU A 6 13.63 -18.46 -61.78
C LEU A 6 14.92 -18.54 -60.96
N LYS A 7 16.01 -18.55 -61.74
CA LYS A 7 17.40 -18.73 -61.36
C LYS A 7 17.97 -17.54 -60.57
N HIS A 8 18.82 -17.88 -59.62
CA HIS A 8 20.07 -17.20 -59.22
C HIS A 8 20.05 -15.68 -59.01
N GLY A 9 20.02 -15.29 -57.74
CA GLY A 9 20.59 -14.05 -57.23
C GLY A 9 21.08 -14.26 -55.80
N LEU A 10 22.38 -14.47 -55.64
CA LEU A 10 23.08 -14.46 -54.35
C LEU A 10 22.94 -13.04 -53.77
N VAL A 11 21.90 -12.81 -52.97
CA VAL A 11 21.82 -11.66 -52.08
C VAL A 11 22.29 -12.15 -50.72
N ALA A 12 23.44 -11.63 -50.30
CA ALA A 12 24.00 -11.87 -48.98
C ALA A 12 22.93 -11.53 -47.93
N ILE A 13 22.43 -12.56 -47.26
CA ILE A 13 21.56 -12.45 -46.11
C ILE A 13 22.42 -11.91 -44.96
N ALA A 14 22.47 -10.59 -44.83
CA ALA A 14 22.85 -9.95 -43.58
C ALA A 14 21.57 -9.89 -42.72
N ILE A 15 21.18 -11.02 -42.12
CA ILE A 15 20.32 -10.97 -40.93
C ILE A 15 21.21 -10.38 -39.85
N VAL A 16 21.12 -9.06 -39.68
CA VAL A 16 21.43 -8.45 -38.40
C VAL A 16 20.38 -9.00 -37.44
N VAL A 17 20.70 -10.12 -36.78
CA VAL A 17 20.04 -10.49 -35.54
C VAL A 17 20.42 -9.36 -34.59
N ALA A 18 19.62 -8.31 -34.58
CA ALA A 18 19.56 -7.46 -33.42
C ALA A 18 19.25 -8.42 -32.29
N LEU A 19 20.26 -8.70 -31.48
CA LEU A 19 20.06 -9.13 -30.11
C LEU A 19 19.28 -7.98 -29.46
N ALA A 20 17.96 -7.95 -29.70
CA ALA A 20 17.03 -7.41 -28.74
C ALA A 20 17.35 -8.22 -27.50
N GLY A 21 18.23 -7.65 -26.67
CA GLY A 21 18.58 -8.22 -25.39
C GLY A 21 17.28 -8.60 -24.73
N CYS A 22 17.27 -9.78 -24.10
CA CYS A 22 16.18 -10.26 -23.26
C CYS A 22 15.92 -9.24 -22.15
N SER A 23 15.30 -8.10 -22.48
CA SER A 23 14.63 -7.26 -21.52
C SER A 23 13.49 -8.12 -20.99
N ALA A 24 13.37 -8.16 -19.67
CA ALA A 24 12.26 -8.84 -19.01
C ALA A 24 10.97 -8.45 -19.74
N SER A 25 10.25 -9.42 -20.31
CA SER A 25 9.04 -9.15 -21.06
C SER A 25 8.09 -8.30 -20.20
N LYS A 26 7.32 -7.40 -20.81
CA LYS A 26 6.38 -6.55 -20.06
C LYS A 26 5.47 -7.37 -19.14
N ALA A 27 5.04 -8.55 -19.60
CA ALA A 27 4.32 -9.54 -18.79
C ALA A 27 5.08 -9.99 -17.53
N SER A 28 6.40 -10.26 -17.63
CA SER A 28 7.21 -10.62 -16.45
C SER A 28 7.39 -9.46 -15.47
N GLN A 29 7.48 -8.22 -15.96
CA GLN A 29 7.53 -7.01 -15.12
C GLN A 29 6.20 -6.78 -14.40
N CYS A 30 5.08 -6.99 -15.10
CA CYS A 30 3.73 -7.00 -14.53
C CYS A 30 3.57 -8.05 -13.42
N SER A 31 4.02 -9.28 -13.64
CA SER A 31 3.96 -10.33 -12.61
C SER A 31 4.71 -9.92 -11.35
N LYS A 32 5.96 -9.46 -11.50
CA LYS A 32 6.79 -9.05 -10.35
C LYS A 32 6.14 -7.94 -9.52
N LEU A 33 5.65 -6.89 -10.17
CA LEU A 33 4.99 -5.79 -9.46
C LEU A 33 3.67 -6.24 -8.82
N SER A 34 2.88 -7.06 -9.51
CA SER A 34 1.61 -7.58 -8.99
C SER A 34 1.83 -8.45 -7.74
N ASP A 35 2.83 -9.31 -7.75
CA ASP A 35 3.13 -10.21 -6.63
C ASP A 35 3.43 -9.42 -5.35
N SER A 36 4.21 -8.34 -5.44
CA SER A 36 4.49 -7.47 -4.29
C SER A 36 3.26 -6.63 -3.90
N VAL A 37 2.53 -6.03 -4.84
CA VAL A 37 1.30 -5.26 -4.54
C VAL A 37 0.23 -6.13 -3.87
N ASN A 38 0.11 -7.40 -4.26
CA ASN A 38 -0.85 -8.33 -3.67
C ASN A 38 -0.59 -8.63 -2.18
N LYS A 39 0.64 -8.40 -1.68
CA LYS A 39 0.97 -8.49 -0.25
C LYS A 39 0.33 -7.38 0.58
N MET A 40 -0.21 -6.32 -0.04
CA MET A 40 -0.96 -5.29 0.66
C MET A 40 -2.27 -5.83 1.26
N ARG A 41 -2.94 -6.77 0.56
CA ARG A 41 -4.25 -7.30 0.99
C ARG A 41 -4.25 -7.88 2.41
N PRO A 42 -3.33 -8.80 2.78
CA PRO A 42 -3.28 -9.31 4.14
C PRO A 42 -2.93 -8.23 5.17
N LEU A 43 -2.12 -7.21 4.81
CA LEU A 43 -1.84 -6.08 5.71
C LEU A 43 -3.07 -5.20 5.94
N ALA A 44 -3.81 -4.87 4.87
CA ALA A 44 -5.05 -4.12 4.96
C ALA A 44 -6.08 -4.82 5.87
N SER A 45 -6.21 -6.15 5.74
CA SER A 45 -7.07 -6.94 6.61
C SER A 45 -6.65 -6.87 8.09
N GLN A 46 -5.34 -6.89 8.37
CA GLN A 46 -4.84 -6.76 9.74
C GLN A 46 -5.06 -5.36 10.32
N PHE A 47 -4.91 -4.29 9.54
CA PHE A 47 -5.25 -2.94 9.97
C PHE A 47 -6.74 -2.81 10.31
N GLN A 48 -7.61 -3.38 9.47
CA GLN A 48 -9.05 -3.41 9.73
C GLN A 48 -9.36 -4.17 11.03
N GLN A 49 -8.80 -5.37 11.21
CA GLN A 49 -9.01 -6.16 12.42
C GLN A 49 -8.51 -5.46 13.69
N ALA A 50 -7.37 -4.76 13.61
CA ALA A 50 -6.86 -3.95 14.72
C ALA A 50 -7.82 -2.80 15.07
N GLY A 51 -8.41 -2.15 14.06
CA GLY A 51 -9.44 -1.13 14.23
C GLY A 51 -10.71 -1.66 14.90
N GLU A 52 -11.25 -2.78 14.40
CA GLU A 52 -12.45 -3.43 14.96
C GLU A 52 -12.22 -3.88 16.42
N THR A 53 -11.04 -4.43 16.70
CA THR A 53 -10.65 -4.83 18.07
C THR A 53 -10.62 -3.62 19.01
N TYR A 54 -10.05 -2.50 18.55
CA TYR A 54 -10.02 -1.26 19.32
C TYR A 54 -11.43 -0.71 19.57
N GLU A 55 -12.29 -0.66 18.54
CA GLU A 55 -13.66 -0.20 18.66
C GLU A 55 -14.44 -1.03 19.70
N ALA A 56 -14.35 -2.36 19.63
CA ALA A 56 -15.00 -3.25 20.58
C ALA A 56 -14.51 -3.02 22.01
N ALA A 57 -13.19 -2.86 22.21
CA ALA A 57 -12.60 -2.61 23.51
C ALA A 57 -13.02 -1.25 24.11
N VAL A 58 -13.01 -0.19 23.29
CA VAL A 58 -13.47 1.15 23.72
C VAL A 58 -14.95 1.15 24.06
N LYS A 59 -15.79 0.46 23.28
CA LYS A 59 -17.22 0.32 23.59
C LYS A 59 -17.44 -0.38 24.93
N ALA A 60 -16.71 -1.47 25.18
CA ALA A 60 -16.79 -2.20 26.45
C ALA A 60 -16.34 -1.35 27.65
N ALA A 61 -15.28 -0.55 27.48
CA ALA A 61 -14.82 0.40 28.49
C ALA A 61 -15.87 1.50 28.76
N ALA A 62 -16.46 2.07 27.70
CA ALA A 62 -17.47 3.11 27.79
C ALA A 62 -18.73 2.65 28.54
N THR A 63 -19.22 1.43 28.26
CA THR A 63 -20.39 0.85 28.97
C THR A 63 -20.16 0.76 30.49
N LYS A 64 -18.92 0.60 30.93
CA LYS A 64 -18.55 0.48 32.34
C LYS A 64 -18.07 1.81 32.95
N ASN A 65 -18.00 2.88 32.17
CA ASN A 65 -17.30 4.12 32.53
C ASN A 65 -15.85 3.86 33.01
N ASP A 66 -15.20 2.85 32.44
CA ASP A 66 -13.87 2.40 32.86
C ASP A 66 -12.79 3.13 32.06
N PHE A 67 -12.32 4.25 32.62
CA PHE A 67 -11.29 5.06 32.00
C PHE A 67 -9.94 4.35 31.88
N ASN A 68 -9.61 3.44 32.80
CA ASN A 68 -8.37 2.68 32.74
C ASN A 68 -8.42 1.62 31.63
N ALA A 69 -9.56 0.95 31.45
CA ALA A 69 -9.77 0.05 30.33
C ALA A 69 -9.69 0.77 28.97
N PHE A 70 -10.22 1.99 28.89
CA PHE A 70 -10.07 2.84 27.70
C PHE A 70 -8.58 3.10 27.38
N LYS A 71 -7.80 3.56 28.37
CA LYS A 71 -6.36 3.82 28.21
C LYS A 71 -5.59 2.56 27.78
N ALA A 72 -5.91 1.42 28.38
CA ALA A 72 -5.30 0.13 28.04
C ALA A 72 -5.65 -0.31 26.60
N ALA A 73 -6.89 -0.12 26.17
CA ALA A 73 -7.32 -0.40 24.80
C ALA A 73 -6.57 0.48 23.80
N SER A 74 -6.42 1.78 24.08
CA SER A 74 -5.65 2.69 23.23
C SER A 74 -4.16 2.32 23.17
N ALA A 75 -3.54 1.94 24.29
CA ALA A 75 -2.15 1.45 24.30
C ALA A 75 -1.97 0.18 23.46
N SER A 76 -2.87 -0.80 23.63
CA SER A 76 -2.84 -2.05 22.88
C SER A 76 -3.00 -1.80 21.38
N SER A 77 -3.93 -0.91 21.00
CA SER A 77 -4.16 -0.54 19.61
C SER A 77 -2.95 0.18 19.02
N ALA A 78 -2.36 1.17 19.72
CA ALA A 78 -1.14 1.85 19.27
C ALA A 78 -0.01 0.84 18.99
N ASN A 79 0.20 -0.13 19.87
CA ASN A 79 1.20 -1.19 19.68
C ASN A 79 0.91 -2.08 18.46
N ALA A 80 -0.36 -2.44 18.23
CA ALA A 80 -0.75 -3.21 17.05
C ALA A 80 -0.50 -2.41 15.76
N PHE A 81 -0.95 -1.15 15.71
CA PHE A 81 -0.72 -0.26 14.57
C PHE A 81 0.77 -0.06 14.31
N ASN A 82 1.60 0.14 15.35
CA ASN A 82 3.06 0.30 15.19
C ASN A 82 3.73 -0.91 14.52
N ARG A 83 3.28 -2.13 14.81
CA ARG A 83 3.80 -3.34 14.14
C ARG A 83 3.40 -3.35 12.67
N LEU A 84 2.12 -3.11 12.38
CA LEU A 84 1.60 -3.08 11.01
C LEU A 84 2.22 -1.96 10.17
N ILE A 85 2.51 -0.82 10.79
CA ILE A 85 3.25 0.30 10.18
C ILE A 85 4.67 -0.12 9.76
N ALA A 86 5.35 -0.92 10.59
CA ALA A 86 6.68 -1.43 10.27
C ALA A 86 6.64 -2.49 9.17
N ASP A 87 5.62 -3.34 9.15
CA ASP A 87 5.40 -4.31 8.07
C ASP A 87 5.08 -3.58 6.75
N LEU A 88 4.27 -2.52 6.81
CA LEU A 88 3.95 -1.67 5.66
C LEU A 88 5.20 -0.92 5.14
N ASP A 89 6.03 -0.35 6.03
CA ASP A 89 7.32 0.23 5.65
C ASP A 89 8.25 -0.80 4.98
N SER A 90 8.21 -2.06 5.42
CA SER A 90 8.99 -3.14 4.82
C SER A 90 8.47 -3.49 3.42
N LEU A 91 7.15 -3.55 3.24
CA LEU A 91 6.53 -3.77 1.93
C LEU A 91 6.82 -2.62 0.95
N ILE A 92 6.77 -1.36 1.41
CA ILE A 92 7.13 -0.19 0.61
C ILE A 92 8.54 -0.35 0.05
N LYS A 93 9.51 -0.73 0.89
CA LYS A 93 10.90 -0.97 0.45
C LYS A 93 11.02 -2.14 -0.53
N GLU A 94 10.27 -3.21 -0.33
CA GLU A 94 10.23 -4.34 -1.26
C GLU A 94 9.76 -3.90 -2.65
N ILE A 95 8.66 -3.14 -2.72
CA ILE A 95 8.11 -2.63 -3.97
C ILE A 95 9.08 -1.63 -4.61
N GLU A 96 9.66 -0.73 -3.83
CA GLU A 96 10.64 0.26 -4.30
C GLU A 96 11.82 -0.41 -5.02
N ALA A 97 12.34 -1.51 -4.45
CA ALA A 97 13.47 -2.26 -4.98
C ALA A 97 13.19 -3.00 -6.32
N ILE A 98 11.95 -3.08 -6.78
CA ILE A 98 11.61 -3.71 -8.06
C ILE A 98 12.15 -2.87 -9.22
N ASP A 99 13.15 -3.39 -9.92
CA ASP A 99 13.68 -2.77 -11.15
C ASP A 99 12.70 -3.00 -12.32
N LEU A 100 12.18 -1.90 -12.87
CA LEU A 100 11.25 -1.88 -14.00
C LEU A 100 11.90 -1.09 -15.14
N LYS A 101 11.82 -1.64 -16.35
CA LYS A 101 12.31 -1.00 -17.58
C LYS A 101 11.20 -0.36 -18.40
N ASP A 102 9.97 -0.81 -18.20
CA ASP A 102 8.80 -0.22 -18.83
C ASP A 102 8.41 1.09 -18.12
N GLU A 103 8.41 2.20 -18.85
CA GLU A 103 8.19 3.55 -18.30
C GLU A 103 6.79 3.69 -17.68
N THR A 104 5.77 3.07 -18.29
CA THR A 104 4.41 3.09 -17.76
C THR A 104 4.32 2.34 -16.43
N LEU A 105 4.90 1.14 -16.34
CA LEU A 105 4.97 0.40 -15.07
C LEU A 105 5.77 1.15 -14.01
N LEU A 106 6.86 1.83 -14.38
CA LEU A 106 7.64 2.63 -13.46
C LEU A 106 6.84 3.82 -12.90
N ALA A 107 6.07 4.50 -13.75
CA ALA A 107 5.18 5.59 -13.33
C ALA A 107 4.07 5.09 -12.39
N LEU A 108 3.44 3.96 -12.71
CA LEU A 108 2.42 3.34 -11.87
C LEU A 108 2.99 2.90 -10.51
N LYS A 109 4.16 2.24 -10.50
CA LYS A 109 4.89 1.89 -9.27
C LYS A 109 5.14 3.12 -8.41
N THR A 110 5.61 4.21 -9.02
CA THR A 110 5.92 5.46 -8.31
C THR A 110 4.68 6.07 -7.65
N ARG A 111 3.56 6.15 -8.37
CA ARG A 111 2.28 6.64 -7.81
C ARG A 111 1.77 5.72 -6.69
N TYR A 112 1.87 4.40 -6.86
CA TYR A 112 1.52 3.42 -5.82
C TYR A 112 2.35 3.63 -4.56
N LEU A 113 3.68 3.72 -4.69
CA LEU A 113 4.58 3.97 -3.55
C LEU A 113 4.29 5.29 -2.84
N GLN A 114 3.98 6.36 -3.58
CA GLN A 114 3.58 7.64 -2.99
C GLN A 114 2.29 7.51 -2.18
N ASN A 115 1.26 6.87 -2.74
CA ASN A 115 -0.01 6.66 -2.07
C ASN A 115 0.15 5.79 -0.81
N THR A 116 0.88 4.67 -0.92
CA THR A 116 1.13 3.76 0.21
C THR A 116 1.98 4.41 1.30
N SER A 117 2.97 5.23 0.93
CA SER A 117 3.78 5.97 1.91
C SER A 117 2.96 7.02 2.65
N ALA A 118 2.09 7.75 1.95
CA ALA A 118 1.16 8.68 2.57
C ALA A 118 0.19 7.96 3.51
N MET A 119 -0.27 6.76 3.12
CA MET A 119 -1.14 5.93 3.96
C MET A 119 -0.41 5.47 5.22
N ASN A 120 0.85 5.04 5.10
CA ASN A 120 1.65 4.67 6.26
C ASN A 120 1.89 5.86 7.21
N SER A 121 2.07 7.07 6.67
CA SER A 121 2.16 8.28 7.48
C SER A 121 0.86 8.56 8.24
N ALA A 122 -0.30 8.42 7.61
CA ALA A 122 -1.58 8.60 8.29
C ALA A 122 -1.83 7.53 9.36
N PHE A 123 -1.35 6.30 9.17
CA PHE A 123 -1.36 5.29 10.23
C PHE A 123 -0.43 5.66 11.41
N LYS A 124 0.73 6.25 11.15
CA LYS A 124 1.63 6.79 12.21
C LYS A 124 0.95 7.89 13.02
N ASP A 125 0.18 8.77 12.37
CA ASP A 125 -0.61 9.79 13.05
C ASP A 125 -1.71 9.16 13.93
N ASN A 126 -2.40 8.13 13.43
CA ASN A 126 -3.37 7.36 14.21
C ASN A 126 -2.74 6.73 15.45
N SER A 127 -1.61 6.04 15.29
CA SER A 127 -0.89 5.42 16.39
C SER A 127 -0.43 6.43 17.45
N SER A 128 0.01 7.62 17.00
CA SER A 128 0.39 8.72 17.88
C SER A 128 -0.80 9.24 18.70
N ALA A 129 -1.97 9.37 18.08
CA ALA A 129 -3.19 9.77 18.78
C ALA A 129 -3.65 8.70 19.79
N LEU A 130 -3.58 7.42 19.44
CA LEU A 130 -3.84 6.30 20.35
C LEU A 130 -2.88 6.27 21.54
N THR A 131 -1.60 6.53 21.28
CA THR A 131 -0.60 6.69 22.35
C THR A 131 -0.97 7.84 23.27
N ALA A 132 -1.36 8.99 22.71
CA ALA A 132 -1.82 10.12 23.50
C ALA A 132 -3.02 9.73 24.39
N PHE A 133 -4.03 9.04 23.85
CA PHE A 133 -5.16 8.52 24.64
C PHE A 133 -4.72 7.64 25.82
N SER A 134 -3.73 6.77 25.59
CA SER A 134 -3.23 5.87 26.64
C SER A 134 -2.55 6.57 27.81
N THR A 135 -2.11 7.83 27.63
CA THR A 135 -1.40 8.61 28.65
C THR A 135 -2.26 9.74 29.23
N ILE A 136 -3.53 9.89 28.83
CA ILE A 136 -4.38 10.97 29.33
C ILE A 136 -4.59 10.85 30.84
N GLU A 137 -4.59 12.01 31.49
CA GLU A 137 -4.90 12.19 32.90
C GLU A 137 -6.27 12.88 33.07
N SER A 138 -6.91 12.68 34.22
CA SER A 138 -8.15 13.38 34.58
C SER A 138 -7.85 14.81 35.04
N SER A 139 -7.43 15.66 34.10
CA SER A 139 -7.08 17.07 34.33
C SER A 139 -7.55 17.96 33.17
N PRO A 140 -7.62 19.29 33.35
CA PRO A 140 -7.92 20.21 32.24
C PRO A 140 -6.93 20.07 31.07
N GLN A 141 -5.66 19.77 31.36
CA GLN A 141 -4.67 19.50 30.33
C GLN A 141 -4.92 18.17 29.63
N GLY A 142 -5.31 17.13 30.38
CA GLY A 142 -5.72 15.84 29.82
C GLY A 142 -6.92 15.96 28.88
N LEU A 143 -7.91 16.78 29.23
CA LEU A 143 -9.06 17.07 28.33
C LEU A 143 -8.62 17.73 27.01
N LYS A 144 -7.68 18.69 27.06
CA LYS A 144 -7.12 19.29 25.84
C LYS A 144 -6.38 18.26 24.98
N THR A 145 -5.59 17.39 25.61
CA THR A 145 -4.91 16.28 24.93
C THR A 145 -5.92 15.34 24.29
N GLN A 146 -7.01 15.00 24.98
CA GLN A 146 -8.09 14.16 24.47
C GLN A 146 -8.72 14.76 23.20
N GLN A 147 -9.09 16.05 23.25
CA GLN A 147 -9.73 16.74 22.14
C GLN A 147 -8.81 16.80 20.91
N LYS A 148 -7.52 17.08 21.13
CA LYS A 148 -6.52 17.07 20.05
C LYS A 148 -6.39 15.67 19.45
N ALA A 149 -6.19 14.65 20.27
CA ALA A 149 -6.05 13.26 19.81
C ALA A 149 -7.30 12.78 19.04
N ALA A 150 -8.51 13.16 19.48
CA ALA A 150 -9.75 12.82 18.77
C ALA A 150 -9.83 13.52 17.40
N THR A 151 -9.42 14.79 17.34
CA THR A 151 -9.35 15.56 16.08
C THR A 151 -8.34 14.93 15.11
N ASP A 152 -7.16 14.55 15.62
CA ASP A 152 -6.10 13.94 14.82
C ASP A 152 -6.49 12.55 14.32
N LEU A 153 -7.15 11.71 15.13
CA LEU A 153 -7.74 10.44 14.68
C LEU A 153 -8.75 10.66 13.55
N THR A 154 -9.66 11.62 13.72
CA THR A 154 -10.71 11.89 12.72
C THR A 154 -10.10 12.35 11.39
N ARG A 155 -9.12 13.26 11.46
CA ARG A 155 -8.40 13.74 10.28
C ARG A 155 -7.68 12.60 9.57
N SER A 156 -6.96 11.78 10.33
CA SER A 156 -6.16 10.67 9.80
C SER A 156 -7.05 9.60 9.18
N ALA A 157 -8.20 9.29 9.79
CA ALA A 157 -9.19 8.38 9.22
C ALA A 157 -9.74 8.89 7.87
N ALA A 158 -10.06 10.18 7.76
CA ALA A 158 -10.48 10.78 6.50
C ALA A 158 -9.38 10.72 5.43
N THR A 159 -8.12 10.99 5.82
CA THR A 159 -6.96 10.86 4.94
C THR A 159 -6.81 9.42 4.43
N ILE A 160 -6.86 8.42 5.32
CA ILE A 160 -6.76 7.01 4.95
C ILE A 160 -7.88 6.63 3.98
N GLN A 161 -9.13 7.05 4.23
CA GLN A 161 -10.24 6.76 3.34
C GLN A 161 -10.01 7.29 1.92
N ASN A 162 -9.51 8.51 1.79
CA ASN A 162 -9.18 9.08 0.48
C ASN A 162 -8.05 8.32 -0.22
N LEU A 163 -7.02 7.92 0.54
CA LEU A 163 -5.88 7.16 0.01
C LEU A 163 -6.25 5.72 -0.41
N VAL A 164 -7.22 5.10 0.26
CA VAL A 164 -7.77 3.79 -0.14
C VAL A 164 -8.54 3.91 -1.47
N VAL A 165 -9.30 4.98 -1.67
CA VAL A 165 -9.98 5.24 -2.95
C VAL A 165 -8.96 5.41 -4.08
N GLU A 166 -7.89 6.18 -3.83
CA GLU A 166 -6.83 6.35 -4.83
C GLU A 166 -6.04 5.06 -5.06
N GLU A 167 -5.78 4.26 -4.01
CA GLU A 167 -5.18 2.93 -4.16
C GLU A 167 -6.02 2.05 -5.10
N GLY A 168 -7.34 2.04 -4.92
CA GLY A 168 -8.25 1.29 -5.79
C GLY A 168 -8.15 1.69 -7.26
N ARG A 169 -8.01 3.00 -7.53
CA ARG A 169 -7.77 3.51 -8.90
C ARG A 169 -6.42 3.06 -9.44
N LEU A 170 -5.35 3.17 -8.65
CA LEU A 170 -4.01 2.77 -9.06
C LEU A 170 -3.91 1.27 -9.36
N VAL A 171 -4.56 0.44 -8.55
CA VAL A 171 -4.65 -1.02 -8.79
C VAL A 171 -5.44 -1.31 -10.07
N ALA A 172 -6.51 -0.56 -10.34
CA ALA A 172 -7.27 -0.70 -11.58
C ALA A 172 -6.43 -0.28 -12.81
N ASP A 173 -5.76 0.88 -12.77
CA ASP A 173 -4.86 1.35 -13.83
C ASP A 173 -3.77 0.31 -14.12
N PHE A 174 -3.16 -0.24 -13.06
CA PHE A 174 -2.15 -1.29 -13.16
C PHE A 174 -2.69 -2.57 -13.80
N ASN A 175 -3.85 -3.07 -13.35
CA ASN A 175 -4.44 -4.28 -13.88
C ASN A 175 -4.82 -4.11 -15.36
N ASN A 176 -5.39 -2.97 -15.74
CA ASN A 176 -5.75 -2.67 -17.13
C ASN A 176 -4.52 -2.68 -18.02
N TYR A 177 -3.46 -1.96 -17.63
CA TYR A 177 -2.20 -1.95 -18.37
C TYR A 177 -1.63 -3.37 -18.53
N CYS A 178 -1.58 -4.15 -17.45
CA CYS A 178 -1.00 -5.49 -17.49
C CYS A 178 -1.85 -6.54 -18.23
N ILE A 179 -3.15 -6.33 -18.41
CA ILE A 179 -4.00 -7.18 -19.27
C ILE A 179 -3.69 -6.92 -20.74
N GLU A 180 -3.44 -5.67 -21.14
CA GLU A 180 -3.08 -5.30 -22.52
C GLU A 180 -1.70 -5.82 -22.95
N GLN A 181 -0.86 -6.25 -22.00
CA GLN A 181 0.47 -6.82 -22.27
C GLN A 181 0.52 -8.36 -22.26
N LYS A 182 -0.64 -9.04 -22.15
CA LYS A 182 -0.77 -10.50 -22.27
C LYS A 182 -0.99 -10.93 -23.71
#